data_AF-A0A0R0LIG6-F1
#
_entry.id   AF-A0A0R0LIG6-F1
#
_cell.length_a   1.000
_cell.length_b   1.000
_cell.length_c   1.000
_cell.angle_alpha   90.00
_cell.angle_beta   90.00
_cell.angle_gamma   90.00
#
_symmetry.space_group_name_H-M   'P 1'
#
loop_
_entity.id
_entity.type
_entity.pdbx_description
1 polymer ?
#
loop_
_entity_poly.entity_id
_entity_poly.type
_entity_poly.pdbx_seq_one_letter_code
_entity_poly.pdbx_strand_id
1 'polypeptide(L)'
;MDIVHFNKKQLAARWGVSEASDGRLTLSVPIQIKRRSGRKLVTLPNGKAIKPKPWDTATTPLQLALARGHRWLAMLESGEVKTMRELASREGVDNSYVSRMINLTLLSPWTVAAILDDTLPNHITLFDLAVDPPALWDEQRDRVVL
;
A
#
# COMPACT_ATOMS: atom_id res chain seq x y z
N MET A 1 -15.91 -17.42 -27.10
CA MET A 1 -14.46 -17.14 -27.03
C MET A 1 -14.25 -15.88 -27.84
N ASP A 2 -14.55 -14.73 -27.25
CA ASP A 2 -14.49 -13.44 -27.94
C ASP A 2 -13.25 -12.68 -27.47
N ILE A 3 -12.23 -12.69 -28.32
CA ILE A 3 -11.02 -11.91 -28.12
C ILE A 3 -11.34 -10.49 -28.61
N VAL A 4 -11.78 -9.64 -27.69
CA VAL A 4 -11.88 -8.21 -27.95
C VAL A 4 -10.46 -7.67 -28.09
N HIS A 5 -10.09 -7.35 -29.33
CA HIS A 5 -8.82 -6.71 -29.65
C HIS A 5 -8.86 -5.25 -29.16
N PHE A 6 -8.35 -4.99 -27.96
CA PHE A 6 -8.21 -3.63 -27.45
C PHE A 6 -6.95 -2.96 -28.02
N ASN A 7 -7.18 -1.92 -28.82
CA ASN A 7 -6.16 -1.07 -29.43
C ASN A 7 -5.42 -0.23 -28.35
N LYS A 8 -4.09 -0.41 -28.27
CA LYS A 8 -3.20 0.19 -27.24
C LYS A 8 -3.04 1.71 -27.29
N LYS A 9 -3.70 2.45 -28.20
CA LYS A 9 -3.46 3.91 -28.40
C LYS A 9 -4.59 4.85 -27.96
N GLN A 10 -5.70 4.39 -27.40
CA GLN A 10 -6.87 5.24 -27.11
C GLN A 10 -7.28 5.40 -25.64
N LEU A 11 -6.47 4.95 -24.67
CA LEU A 11 -6.75 5.20 -23.24
C LEU A 11 -6.34 6.62 -22.84
N ALA A 12 -7.07 7.61 -23.35
CA ALA A 12 -7.13 8.94 -22.76
C ALA A 12 -7.85 8.84 -21.39
N ALA A 13 -7.05 8.67 -20.35
CA ALA A 13 -7.23 9.21 -19.00
C ALA A 13 -8.66 9.48 -18.49
N ARG A 14 -9.52 8.45 -18.38
CA ARG A 14 -10.73 8.52 -17.56
C ARG A 14 -10.59 7.62 -16.35
N TRP A 15 -10.98 8.16 -15.20
CA TRP A 15 -11.21 7.35 -14.01
C TRP A 15 -12.31 6.35 -14.34
N GLY A 16 -12.09 5.09 -14.02
CA GLY A 16 -13.04 4.02 -14.30
C GLY A 16 -13.03 2.97 -13.21
N VAL A 17 -14.23 2.50 -12.85
CA VAL A 17 -14.40 1.32 -12.01
C VAL A 17 -14.97 0.23 -12.90
N SER A 18 -14.34 -0.94 -12.92
CA SER A 18 -14.87 -2.13 -13.59
C SER A 18 -15.02 -3.26 -12.58
N GLU A 19 -16.20 -3.87 -12.56
CA GLU A 19 -16.50 -5.06 -11.76
C GLU A 19 -16.33 -6.31 -12.64
N ALA A 20 -15.54 -7.26 -12.17
CA ALA A 20 -15.43 -8.57 -12.79
C ALA A 20 -16.57 -9.48 -12.30
N SER A 21 -16.90 -10.51 -13.09
CA SER A 21 -17.99 -11.45 -12.77
C SER A 21 -17.76 -12.25 -11.48
N ASP A 22 -16.54 -12.26 -10.95
CA ASP A 22 -16.15 -12.89 -9.68
C ASP A 22 -16.22 -11.91 -8.48
N GLY A 23 -16.75 -10.70 -8.68
CA GLY A 23 -16.89 -9.67 -7.65
C GLY A 23 -15.64 -8.80 -7.43
N ARG A 24 -14.56 -8.98 -8.21
CA ARG A 24 -13.39 -8.10 -8.11
C ARG A 24 -13.68 -6.72 -8.69
N LEU A 25 -13.45 -5.68 -7.90
CA LEU A 25 -13.49 -4.28 -8.36
C LEU A 25 -12.08 -3.81 -8.79
N THR A 26 -11.98 -3.30 -10.01
CA THR A 26 -10.74 -2.68 -10.53
C THR A 26 -10.95 -1.19 -10.71
N LEU A 27 -10.17 -0.37 -10.01
CA LEU A 27 -10.12 1.08 -10.18
C LEU A 27 -8.97 1.46 -11.11
N SER A 28 -9.27 2.11 -12.23
CA SER A 28 -8.28 2.72 -13.12
C SER A 28 -8.14 4.20 -12.80
N VAL A 29 -6.96 4.62 -12.34
CA VAL A 29 -6.62 6.02 -12.09
C VAL A 29 -5.49 6.42 -13.06
N PRO A 30 -5.72 7.38 -13.98
CA PRO A 30 -4.68 7.80 -14.89
C PRO A 30 -3.62 8.60 -14.15
N ILE A 31 -2.43 8.03 -13.99
CA ILE A 31 -1.25 8.73 -13.47
C ILE A 31 -0.31 9.09 -14.63
N GLN A 32 0.31 10.27 -14.58
CA GLN A 32 1.40 10.61 -15.49
C GLN A 32 2.73 10.58 -14.75
N ILE A 33 3.59 9.64 -15.13
CA ILE A 33 4.98 9.58 -14.65
C ILE A 33 5.85 10.40 -15.61
N LYS A 34 6.24 11.60 -15.20
CA LYS A 34 7.16 12.47 -15.95
C LYS A 34 8.60 12.25 -15.48
N ARG A 35 9.59 12.46 -16.35
CA ARG A 35 11.01 12.47 -15.95
C ARG A 35 11.54 13.91 -15.93
N ARG A 36 12.19 14.32 -14.83
CA ARG A 36 12.94 15.59 -14.75
C ARG A 36 14.36 15.29 -14.27
N SER A 37 15.36 15.63 -15.09
CA SER A 37 16.78 15.38 -14.79
C SER A 37 17.09 13.92 -14.39
N GLY A 38 16.57 12.95 -15.14
CA GLY A 38 16.78 11.51 -14.88
C GLY A 38 15.88 10.89 -13.79
N ARG A 39 14.97 11.67 -13.17
CA ARG A 39 14.19 11.23 -12.00
C ARG A 39 12.69 11.12 -12.31
N LYS A 40 12.00 10.10 -11.77
CA LYS A 40 10.55 9.88 -11.95
C LYS A 40 9.75 10.85 -11.07
N LEU A 41 8.75 11.54 -11.63
CA LEU A 41 7.81 12.43 -10.95
C LEU A 41 6.38 11.95 -11.26
N VAL A 42 5.56 11.79 -10.23
CA VAL A 42 4.13 11.48 -10.41
C VAL A 42 3.34 12.79 -10.46
N THR A 43 2.56 12.97 -11.53
CA THR A 43 1.64 14.10 -11.71
C THR A 43 0.21 13.61 -11.65
N LEU A 44 -0.63 14.34 -10.89
CA LEU A 44 -2.06 14.08 -10.83
C LEU A 44 -2.75 14.49 -12.16
N PRO A 45 -3.94 13.93 -12.46
CA PRO A 45 -4.71 14.26 -13.67
C PRO A 45 -4.97 15.75 -13.88
N ASN A 46 -5.10 16.53 -12.79
CA ASN A 46 -5.31 17.97 -12.82
C ASN A 46 -4.02 18.79 -13.07
N GLY A 47 -2.91 18.13 -13.42
CA GLY A 47 -1.63 18.77 -13.66
C GLY A 47 -0.89 19.25 -12.40
N LYS A 48 -1.51 19.10 -11.22
CA LYS A 48 -0.87 19.44 -9.94
C LYS A 48 0.23 18.42 -9.67
N ALA A 49 1.44 18.90 -9.49
CA ALA A 49 2.50 18.10 -8.89
C ALA A 49 2.12 17.87 -7.42
N ILE A 50 2.08 16.60 -6.99
CA ILE A 50 2.14 16.28 -5.56
C ILE A 50 3.44 16.92 -5.09
N LYS A 51 3.42 17.74 -4.02
CA LYS A 51 4.65 18.29 -3.45
C LYS A 51 5.57 17.09 -3.16
N PRO A 52 6.67 16.93 -3.91
CA PRO A 52 7.51 15.76 -3.70
C PRO A 52 8.10 15.88 -2.30
N LYS A 53 7.97 14.84 -1.48
CA LYS A 53 8.82 14.67 -0.28
C LYS A 53 10.28 14.84 -0.76
N PRO A 54 11.16 15.52 0.00
CA PRO A 54 12.57 15.62 -0.37
C PRO A 54 13.10 14.21 -0.66
N TRP A 55 13.57 14.00 -1.89
CA TRP A 55 13.93 12.67 -2.42
C TRP A 55 15.14 12.04 -1.73
N ASP A 56 15.84 12.83 -0.93
CA ASP A 56 16.94 12.55 -0.03
C ASP A 56 16.48 12.07 1.36
N THR A 57 15.17 12.05 1.63
CA THR A 57 14.65 11.48 2.87
C THR A 57 14.66 9.96 2.76
N ALA A 58 15.47 9.31 3.61
CA ALA A 58 15.45 7.85 3.72
C ALA A 58 14.05 7.36 4.10
N THR A 59 13.63 6.23 3.52
CA THR A 59 12.38 5.55 3.90
C THR A 59 12.43 5.19 5.38
N THR A 60 11.39 5.54 6.13
CA THR A 60 11.36 5.25 7.56
C THR A 60 11.14 3.75 7.81
N PRO A 61 11.55 3.20 8.96
CA PRO A 61 11.30 1.80 9.29
C PRO A 61 9.83 1.40 9.19
N LEU A 62 8.91 2.30 9.56
CA LEU A 62 7.47 2.04 9.51
C LEU A 62 6.94 2.00 8.07
N GLN A 63 7.47 2.85 7.18
CA GLN A 63 7.18 2.81 5.75
C GLN A 63 7.68 1.50 5.11
N LEU A 64 8.88 1.04 5.49
CA LEU A 64 9.40 -0.26 5.03
C LEU A 64 8.56 -1.43 5.55
N ALA A 65 8.10 -1.37 6.81
CA ALA A 65 7.24 -2.39 7.39
C ALA A 65 5.89 -2.48 6.68
N LEU A 66 5.28 -1.33 6.36
CA LEU A 66 4.03 -1.27 5.60
C LEU A 66 4.20 -1.90 4.21
N ALA A 67 5.26 -1.55 3.48
CA ALA A 67 5.56 -2.13 2.17
C ALA A 67 5.79 -3.65 2.25
N ARG A 68 6.48 -4.10 3.29
CA ARG A 68 6.72 -5.53 3.56
C ARG A 68 5.41 -6.26 3.84
N GLY A 69 4.53 -5.69 4.65
CA GLY A 69 3.19 -6.23 4.93
C GLY A 69 2.39 -6.50 3.67
N HIS A 70 2.27 -5.49 2.79
CA HIS A 70 1.56 -5.65 1.51
C HIS A 70 2.22 -6.68 0.59
N ARG A 71 3.55 -6.70 0.51
CA ARG A 71 4.27 -7.70 -0.30
C ARG A 71 4.01 -9.11 0.20
N TRP A 72 4.10 -9.32 1.51
CA TRP A 72 3.91 -10.62 2.14
C TRP A 72 2.47 -11.11 2.03
N LEU A 73 1.49 -10.22 2.18
CA LEU A 73 0.09 -10.55 1.91
C LEU A 73 -0.11 -10.99 0.45
N ALA A 74 0.45 -10.25 -0.52
CA ALA A 74 0.35 -10.62 -1.93
C ALA A 74 1.01 -11.97 -2.25
N MET A 75 2.11 -12.32 -1.60
CA MET A 75 2.75 -13.64 -1.75
C MET A 75 1.86 -14.77 -1.20
N LEU A 76 1.13 -14.53 -0.11
CA LEU A 76 0.16 -15.50 0.44
C LEU A 76 -1.05 -15.65 -0.48
N GLU A 77 -1.63 -14.53 -0.93
CA GLU A 77 -2.81 -14.50 -1.80
C GLU A 77 -2.55 -15.12 -3.18
N SER A 78 -1.35 -14.93 -3.73
CA SER A 78 -0.93 -15.54 -4.99
C SER A 78 -0.55 -17.01 -4.86
N GLY A 79 -0.37 -17.52 -3.63
CA GLY A 79 0.13 -18.86 -3.37
C GLY A 79 1.64 -19.03 -3.62
N GLU A 80 2.41 -17.95 -3.80
CA GLU A 80 3.89 -18.01 -3.84
C GLU A 80 4.45 -18.61 -2.54
N VAL A 81 3.80 -18.31 -1.42
CA VAL A 81 4.02 -18.98 -0.12
C VAL A 81 2.67 -19.49 0.40
N LYS A 82 2.64 -20.69 0.98
CA LYS A 82 1.39 -21.33 1.40
C LYS A 82 0.95 -20.92 2.80
N THR A 83 1.89 -20.57 3.66
CA THR A 83 1.61 -20.26 5.07
C THR A 83 2.50 -19.15 5.60
N MET A 84 2.04 -18.45 6.64
CA MET A 84 2.88 -17.47 7.36
C MET A 84 4.13 -18.12 7.99
N ARG A 85 4.07 -19.41 8.35
CA ARG A 85 5.22 -20.14 8.92
C ARG A 85 6.30 -20.38 7.86
N GLU A 86 5.90 -20.78 6.66
CA GLU A 86 6.81 -20.91 5.51
C GLU A 86 7.47 -19.56 5.18
N LEU A 87 6.68 -18.49 5.13
CA LEU A 87 7.19 -17.14 4.91
C LEU A 87 8.18 -16.71 6.00
N ALA A 88 7.88 -16.99 7.27
CA ALA A 88 8.76 -16.69 8.39
C ALA A 88 10.12 -17.42 8.25
N SER A 89 10.10 -18.71 7.90
CA SER A 89 11.32 -19.48 7.64
C SER A 89 12.11 -18.94 6.44
N ARG A 90 11.43 -18.52 5.36
CA ARG A 90 12.07 -17.95 4.17
C ARG A 90 12.76 -16.62 4.45
N GLU A 91 12.16 -15.78 5.30
CA GLU A 91 12.64 -14.44 5.62
C GLU A 91 13.54 -14.40 6.88
N GLY A 92 13.73 -15.54 7.56
CA GLY A 92 14.58 -15.64 8.75
C GLY A 92 14.03 -14.89 9.97
N VAL A 93 12.70 -14.79 10.08
CA VAL A 93 11.99 -14.07 11.16
C VAL A 93 11.01 -15.01 11.88
N ASP A 94 10.43 -14.56 12.98
CA ASP A 94 9.39 -15.32 13.67
C ASP A 94 8.00 -15.15 13.02
N ASN A 95 7.13 -16.13 13.25
CA ASN A 95 5.77 -16.14 12.71
C ASN A 95 4.93 -14.94 13.22
N SER A 96 5.15 -14.51 14.46
CA SER A 96 4.45 -13.35 15.04
C SER A 96 4.87 -12.06 14.35
N TYR A 97 6.14 -11.92 13.97
CA TYR A 97 6.61 -10.79 13.17
C TYR A 97 5.95 -10.76 11.80
N VAL A 98 5.83 -11.91 11.12
CA VAL A 98 5.08 -12.01 9.86
C VAL A 98 3.62 -11.56 10.04
N SER A 99 2.94 -12.08 11.05
CA SER A 99 1.56 -11.69 11.37
C SER A 99 1.44 -10.18 11.62
N ARG A 100 2.34 -9.58 12.40
CA ARG A 100 2.36 -8.14 12.66
C ARG A 100 2.54 -7.32 11.37
N MET A 101 3.43 -7.73 10.46
CA MET A 101 3.60 -6.99 9.20
C MET A 101 2.35 -7.08 8.34
N ILE A 102 1.69 -8.25 8.27
CA ILE A 102 0.45 -8.43 7.52
C ILE A 102 -0.68 -7.58 8.14
N ASN A 103 -0.77 -7.49 9.47
CA ASN A 103 -1.78 -6.66 10.14
C ASN A 103 -1.69 -5.17 9.75
N LEU A 104 -0.52 -4.66 9.34
CA LEU A 104 -0.39 -3.30 8.84
C LEU A 104 -1.21 -3.04 7.57
N THR A 105 -1.60 -4.08 6.84
CA THR A 105 -2.48 -3.98 5.65
C THR A 105 -3.95 -3.75 6.02
N LEU A 106 -4.31 -3.94 7.30
CA LEU A 106 -5.67 -3.76 7.83
C LEU A 106 -5.88 -2.35 8.42
N LEU A 107 -4.85 -1.51 8.37
CA LEU A 107 -4.91 -0.15 8.86
C LEU A 107 -5.85 0.72 8.03
N SER A 108 -6.44 1.71 8.70
CA SER A 108 -7.31 2.68 8.06
C SER A 108 -6.54 3.45 6.98
N PRO A 109 -7.21 3.90 5.90
CA PRO A 109 -6.58 4.72 4.87
C PRO A 109 -5.89 5.97 5.42
N TRP A 110 -6.43 6.54 6.50
CA TRP A 110 -5.84 7.70 7.16
C TRP A 110 -4.53 7.36 7.86
N THR A 111 -4.48 6.25 8.61
CA THR A 111 -3.25 5.80 9.29
C THR A 111 -2.16 5.46 8.27
N VAL A 112 -2.53 4.80 7.18
CA VAL A 112 -1.61 4.52 6.06
C VAL A 112 -1.05 5.83 5.49
N ALA A 113 -1.89 6.84 5.24
CA ALA A 113 -1.43 8.15 4.78
C ALA A 113 -0.48 8.80 5.79
N ALA A 114 -0.79 8.75 7.09
CA ALA A 114 0.05 9.31 8.14
C ALA A 114 1.43 8.66 8.21
N ILE A 115 1.53 7.34 8.00
CA ILE A 115 2.81 6.60 7.89
C ILE A 115 3.60 7.07 6.66
N LEU A 116 2.95 7.19 5.51
CA LEU A 116 3.60 7.58 4.25
C LEU A 116 4.09 9.03 4.28
N ASP A 117 3.31 9.91 4.93
CA ASP A 117 3.63 11.32 5.09
C ASP A 117 4.57 11.59 6.27
N ASP A 118 4.85 10.57 7.10
CA ASP A 118 5.72 10.68 8.29
C ASP A 118 5.19 11.70 9.31
N THR A 119 3.87 11.65 9.54
CA THR A 119 3.11 12.60 10.38
C THR A 119 2.52 11.98 11.64
N LEU A 120 2.80 10.70 11.87
CA LEU A 120 2.41 10.04 13.12
C LEU A 120 3.14 10.66 14.31
N PRO A 121 2.51 10.70 15.51
CA PRO A 121 3.20 11.10 16.72
C PRO A 121 4.42 10.20 16.99
N ASN A 122 5.52 10.79 17.49
CA ASN A 122 6.80 10.09 17.68
C ASN A 122 6.73 8.94 18.70
N HIS A 123 5.71 8.89 19.56
CA HIS A 123 5.51 7.79 20.51
C HIS A 123 4.84 6.57 19.89
N ILE A 124 4.24 6.71 18.70
CA ILE A 124 3.57 5.60 18.02
C ILE A 124 4.63 4.69 17.39
N THR A 125 4.63 3.44 17.82
CA THR A 125 5.50 2.39 17.32
C THR A 125 4.77 1.47 16.34
N LEU A 126 5.53 0.63 15.64
CA LEU A 126 4.97 -0.45 14.82
C LEU A 126 4.04 -1.36 15.63
N PHE A 127 4.38 -1.63 16.90
CA PHE A 127 3.61 -2.57 17.72
C PHE A 127 2.23 -2.02 18.07
N ASP A 128 2.12 -0.70 18.30
CA ASP A 128 0.84 -0.04 18.59
C ASP A 128 -0.15 -0.15 17.43
N LEU A 129 0.38 -0.26 16.21
CA LEU A 129 -0.39 -0.36 14.97
C LEU A 129 -0.65 -1.80 14.54
N ALA A 130 0.28 -2.72 14.81
CA ALA A 130 0.27 -4.07 14.26
C ALA A 130 -0.30 -5.13 15.20
N VAL A 131 -0.30 -4.88 16.51
CA VAL A 131 -0.81 -5.84 17.50
C VAL A 131 -2.30 -5.60 17.68
N ASP A 132 -3.11 -6.54 17.21
CA ASP A 132 -4.57 -6.53 17.33
C ASP A 132 -5.20 -5.16 16.95
N PRO A 133 -5.03 -4.73 15.68
CA PRO A 133 -5.63 -3.49 15.22
C PRO A 133 -7.16 -3.60 15.31
N PRO A 134 -7.86 -2.59 15.88
CA PRO A 134 -9.31 -2.58 15.91
C PRO A 134 -9.91 -2.78 14.53
N ALA A 135 -10.99 -3.56 14.45
CA ALA A 135 -11.66 -3.78 13.17
C ALA A 135 -12.29 -2.48 12.64
N LEU A 136 -12.76 -1.60 13.53
CA LEU A 136 -13.35 -0.32 13.16
C LEU A 136 -12.27 0.75 12.97
N TRP A 137 -12.27 1.40 11.81
CA TRP A 137 -11.29 2.45 11.48
C TRP A 137 -11.35 3.67 12.41
N ASP A 138 -12.51 4.00 12.95
CA ASP A 138 -12.64 5.10 13.92
C ASP A 138 -11.90 4.75 15.22
N GLU A 139 -12.03 3.51 15.72
CA GLU A 139 -11.27 3.02 16.88
C GLU A 139 -9.75 2.96 16.62
N GLN A 140 -9.35 2.65 15.38
CA GLN A 140 -7.93 2.72 15.00
C GLN A 140 -7.39 4.14 15.07
N ARG A 141 -8.19 5.15 14.69
CA ARG A 141 -7.80 6.56 14.74
C ARG A 141 -7.62 7.01 16.18
N ASP A 142 -8.54 6.64 17.06
CA ASP A 142 -8.49 7.03 18.47
C ASP A 142 -7.23 6.53 19.19
N ARG A 143 -6.67 5.38 18.78
CA ARG A 143 -5.39 4.86 19.31
C ARG A 143 -4.17 5.68 18.91
N VAL A 144 -4.25 6.45 17.82
CA VAL A 144 -3.10 7.10 17.18
C VAL A 144 -3.10 8.62 17.39
N VAL A 145 -4.26 9.20 17.70
CA VAL A 145 -4.46 10.66 17.81
C VAL A 145 -4.25 11.20 19.24
N LEU A 146 -4.06 10.33 20.24
CA LEU A 146 -3.73 10.70 21.62
C LEU A 146 -2.20 10.78 21.84
#